data_AF-A0A925XLU5-F1
#
_entry.id   AF-A0A925XLU5-F1
#
_cell.length_a   1.000
_cell.length_b   1.000
_cell.length_c   1.000
_cell.angle_alpha   90.00
_cell.angle_beta   90.00
_cell.angle_gamma   90.00
#
_symmetry.space_group_name_H-M   'P 1'
#
loop_
_entity.id
_entity.type
_entity.pdbx_description
1 polymer ?
#
loop_
_entity_poly.entity_id
_entity_poly.type
_entity_poly.pdbx_seq_one_letter_code
_entity_poly.pdbx_strand_id
1 'polypeptide(L)'
;MNCHNCGAPLEWDGYQPIVICEHCQTFRSLGTPDDSDDRVVSLDKPGHSNCPRCRRRMTLAAMDGLQVEHCEECEGVLVVDEVFALLVRNRRAEYRGAASHPTPINPELLATRVPCPVCRCAMEVHPFYGPGNVVIDSCCRCGMIWLDCR
;
A
#
# COMPACT_ATOMS: atom_id res chain seq x y z
N MET A 1 -0.87 8.57 -17.12
CA MET A 1 -1.01 7.32 -17.91
C MET A 1 -1.56 7.72 -19.27
N ASN A 2 -1.22 7.01 -20.36
CA ASN A 2 -1.80 7.30 -21.68
C ASN A 2 -2.71 6.15 -22.11
N CYS A 3 -3.77 6.47 -22.86
CA CYS A 3 -4.66 5.48 -23.43
C CYS A 3 -3.93 4.65 -24.47
N HIS A 4 -3.91 3.32 -24.33
CA HIS A 4 -3.28 2.44 -25.32
C HIS A 4 -3.96 2.46 -26.69
N ASN A 5 -5.24 2.87 -26.75
CA ASN A 5 -6.02 2.88 -27.98
C ASN A 5 -5.82 4.18 -28.79
N CYS A 6 -5.79 5.33 -28.12
CA CYS A 6 -5.71 6.63 -28.82
C CYS A 6 -4.58 7.55 -28.37
N GLY A 7 -3.77 7.15 -27.39
CA GLY A 7 -2.65 7.96 -26.87
C GLY A 7 -3.05 9.14 -25.98
N ALA A 8 -4.35 9.38 -25.75
CA ALA A 8 -4.82 10.49 -24.92
C ALA A 8 -4.41 10.32 -23.44
N PRO A 9 -4.14 11.41 -22.71
CA PRO A 9 -3.85 11.35 -21.29
C PRO A 9 -5.04 10.79 -20.51
N LEU A 10 -4.74 9.91 -19.57
CA LEU A 10 -5.69 9.26 -18.67
C LEU A 10 -5.43 9.70 -17.23
N GLU A 11 -6.51 10.11 -16.56
CA GLU A 11 -6.54 10.43 -15.14
C GLU A 11 -7.35 9.37 -14.40
N TRP A 12 -6.82 8.92 -13.26
CA TRP A 12 -7.49 7.99 -12.38
C TRP A 12 -8.11 8.81 -11.23
N ASP A 13 -9.38 8.57 -10.96
CA ASP A 13 -10.16 9.31 -9.97
C ASP A 13 -9.88 8.86 -8.52
N GLY A 14 -9.10 7.79 -8.34
CA GLY A 14 -8.77 7.26 -7.02
C GLY A 14 -9.85 6.39 -6.39
N TYR A 15 -10.99 6.19 -7.05
CA TYR A 15 -12.16 5.52 -6.49
C TYR A 15 -12.49 4.19 -7.15
N GLN A 16 -12.18 4.02 -8.44
CA GLN A 16 -12.54 2.80 -9.18
C GLN A 16 -11.32 2.14 -9.83
N PRO A 17 -11.20 0.81 -9.86
CA PRO A 17 -10.07 0.12 -10.52
C PRO A 17 -10.15 0.18 -12.07
N ILE A 18 -10.89 1.14 -12.61
CA ILE A 18 -11.07 1.37 -14.04
C ILE A 18 -10.69 2.81 -14.36
N VAL A 19 -10.09 3.00 -15.52
CA VAL A 19 -9.84 4.33 -16.07
C VAL A 19 -10.52 4.40 -17.42
N ILE A 20 -11.38 5.40 -17.60
CA ILE A 20 -12.13 5.62 -18.83
C ILE A 20 -11.45 6.76 -19.59
N CYS A 21 -11.10 6.52 -20.85
CA CYS A 21 -10.62 7.57 -21.72
C CYS A 21 -11.77 8.49 -22.14
N GLU A 22 -11.75 9.75 -21.74
CA GLU A 22 -12.77 10.72 -22.17
C GLU A 22 -12.79 10.92 -23.69
N HIS A 23 -11.67 10.66 -24.37
CA HIS A 23 -11.52 10.92 -25.80
C HIS A 23 -12.08 9.82 -26.70
N CYS A 24 -11.76 8.56 -26.42
CA CYS A 24 -12.17 7.42 -27.26
C CYS A 24 -13.10 6.44 -26.54
N GLN A 25 -13.51 6.77 -25.31
CA GLN A 25 -14.40 5.96 -24.47
C GLN A 25 -13.89 4.53 -24.20
N THR A 26 -12.61 4.29 -24.47
CA THR A 26 -11.95 3.04 -24.13
C THR A 26 -11.77 3.00 -22.63
N PHE A 27 -12.35 1.98 -22.00
CA PHE A 27 -12.14 1.71 -20.59
C PHE A 27 -11.01 0.69 -20.45
N ARG A 28 -10.09 0.98 -19.54
CA ARG A 28 -9.03 0.05 -19.12
C ARG A 28 -9.31 -0.31 -17.67
N SER A 29 -9.47 -1.59 -17.38
CA SER A 29 -9.27 -2.06 -16.00
C SER A 29 -7.79 -1.88 -15.66
N LEU A 30 -7.47 -1.21 -14.57
CA LEU A 30 -6.11 -1.11 -14.04
C LEU A 30 -5.60 -2.47 -13.49
N GLY A 31 -6.36 -3.54 -13.74
CA GLY A 31 -6.19 -4.85 -13.16
C GLY A 31 -7.21 -5.03 -12.06
N THR A 32 -7.95 -6.13 -12.09
CA THR A 32 -8.31 -6.77 -10.83
C THR A 32 -7.01 -7.35 -10.28
N PRO A 33 -6.73 -7.25 -8.99
CA PRO A 33 -5.61 -7.93 -8.40
C PRO A 33 -5.93 -9.43 -8.30
N ASP A 34 -5.91 -10.10 -9.46
CA ASP A 34 -5.72 -11.55 -9.59
C ASP A 34 -4.35 -11.67 -10.27
N ASP A 35 -3.25 -11.55 -9.52
CA ASP A 35 -2.52 -12.73 -9.04
C ASP A 35 -1.58 -12.43 -7.83
N SER A 36 -1.76 -11.29 -7.13
CA SER A 36 -1.00 -11.01 -5.89
C SER A 36 -1.93 -10.91 -4.68
N ASP A 37 -1.62 -11.68 -3.62
CA ASP A 37 -2.36 -11.69 -2.35
C ASP A 37 -2.47 -10.27 -1.75
N ASP A 38 -1.47 -9.42 -2.00
CA ASP A 38 -1.41 -8.06 -1.43
C ASP A 38 -2.19 -7.01 -2.20
N ARG A 39 -2.65 -7.35 -3.42
CA ARG A 39 -3.51 -6.52 -4.26
C ARG A 39 -2.97 -5.11 -4.56
N VAL A 40 -1.66 -5.00 -4.74
CA VAL A 40 -0.95 -3.76 -5.05
C VAL A 40 -0.78 -3.59 -6.56
N VAL A 41 -1.21 -2.43 -7.08
CA VAL A 41 -1.11 -2.06 -8.50
C VAL A 41 -0.31 -0.75 -8.62
N SER A 42 0.87 -0.80 -9.23
CA SER A 42 1.68 0.40 -9.50
C SER A 42 1.00 1.33 -10.52
N LEU A 43 1.08 2.65 -10.31
CA LEU A 43 0.51 3.68 -11.17
C LEU A 43 1.56 4.36 -12.07
N ASP A 44 2.79 3.84 -12.12
CA ASP A 44 3.94 4.35 -12.89
C ASP A 44 4.21 5.86 -12.70
N LYS A 45 3.89 6.38 -11.51
CA LYS A 45 4.11 7.78 -11.13
C LYS A 45 5.05 7.83 -9.93
N PRO A 46 6.01 8.77 -9.88
CA PRO A 46 6.87 8.91 -8.71
C PRO A 46 6.02 9.32 -7.49
N GLY A 47 6.22 8.61 -6.39
CA GLY A 47 5.68 8.94 -5.08
C GLY A 47 6.39 10.13 -4.44
N HIS A 48 5.86 10.59 -3.31
CA HIS A 48 6.41 11.74 -2.60
C HIS A 48 7.54 11.35 -1.65
N SER A 49 7.61 10.08 -1.26
CA SER A 49 8.52 9.57 -0.24
C SER A 49 9.62 8.67 -0.81
N ASN A 50 10.70 8.55 -0.05
CA ASN A 50 11.69 7.50 -0.28
C ASN A 50 11.38 6.33 0.65
N CYS A 51 11.64 5.11 0.17
CA CYS A 51 11.48 3.89 0.96
C CYS A 51 12.32 3.97 2.25
N PRO A 52 11.75 3.76 3.44
CA PRO A 52 12.49 3.81 4.70
C PRO A 52 13.64 2.79 4.79
N ARG A 53 13.53 1.69 4.05
CA ARG A 53 14.56 0.64 3.97
C ARG A 53 15.57 0.86 2.86
N CYS A 54 15.10 0.92 1.60
CA CYS A 54 15.97 0.99 0.43
C CYS A 54 16.50 2.40 0.15
N ARG A 55 15.88 3.42 0.75
CA ARG A 55 16.15 4.85 0.51
C ARG A 55 15.98 5.31 -0.95
N ARG A 56 15.34 4.49 -1.78
CA ARG A 56 14.98 4.81 -3.17
C ARG A 56 13.63 5.50 -3.23
N ARG A 57 13.40 6.30 -4.26
CA ARG A 57 12.11 6.93 -4.56
C ARG A 57 11.04 5.83 -4.70
N MET A 58 9.91 5.99 -4.02
CA MET A 58 8.77 5.07 -4.14
C MET A 58 7.91 5.44 -5.36
N THR A 59 7.05 4.52 -5.78
CA THR A 59 6.08 4.71 -6.86
C THR A 59 4.68 4.83 -6.25
N LEU A 60 3.84 5.72 -6.77
CA LEU A 60 2.42 5.74 -6.43
C LEU A 60 1.79 4.41 -6.87
N ALA A 61 0.98 3.82 -6.01
CA ALA A 61 0.27 2.58 -6.26
C ALA A 61 -1.16 2.66 -5.70
N ALA A 62 -1.98 1.67 -6.05
CA ALA A 62 -3.27 1.43 -5.45
C ALA A 62 -3.26 0.06 -4.76
N MET A 63 -3.79 0.00 -3.53
CA MET A 63 -4.05 -1.22 -2.78
C MET A 63 -5.55 -1.28 -2.50
N ASP A 64 -6.26 -2.33 -2.96
CA ASP A 64 -7.73 -2.40 -2.91
C ASP A 64 -8.43 -1.11 -3.42
N GLY A 65 -7.87 -0.49 -4.47
CA GLY A 65 -8.38 0.76 -5.04
C GLY A 65 -8.03 2.02 -4.24
N LEU A 66 -7.34 1.92 -3.11
CA LEU A 66 -6.92 3.06 -2.29
C LEU A 66 -5.45 3.44 -2.56
N GLN A 67 -5.18 4.73 -2.64
CA GLN A 67 -3.84 5.22 -2.98
C GLN A 67 -2.83 4.96 -1.85
N VAL A 68 -1.67 4.40 -2.23
CA VAL A 68 -0.51 4.13 -1.37
C VAL A 68 0.78 4.48 -2.13
N GLU A 69 1.92 4.45 -1.44
CA GLU A 69 3.23 4.41 -2.09
C GLU A 69 3.83 3.01 -1.94
N HIS A 70 4.37 2.46 -3.03
CA HIS A 70 4.96 1.13 -3.07
C HIS A 70 6.45 1.21 -3.45
N CYS A 71 7.29 0.42 -2.80
CA CYS A 71 8.68 0.29 -3.15
C CYS A 71 8.90 -0.93 -4.04
N GLU A 72 9.23 -0.72 -5.30
CA GLU A 72 9.46 -1.80 -6.28
C GLU A 72 10.69 -2.68 -5.97
N GLU A 73 11.56 -2.28 -5.04
CA GLU A 73 12.77 -3.05 -4.69
C GLU A 73 12.55 -4.02 -3.52
N CYS A 74 11.80 -3.60 -2.49
CA CYS A 74 11.58 -4.41 -1.29
C CYS A 74 10.10 -4.70 -1.03
N GLU A 75 9.24 -4.39 -1.99
CA GLU A 75 7.79 -4.62 -2.00
C GLU A 75 7.03 -3.98 -0.82
N GLY A 76 7.69 -3.11 -0.06
CA GLY A 76 7.12 -2.47 1.10
C GLY A 76 6.18 -1.33 0.71
N VAL A 77 5.16 -1.12 1.53
CA VAL A 77 4.08 -0.17 1.29
C VAL A 77 4.07 0.91 2.36
N LEU A 78 3.98 2.16 1.93
CA LEU A 78 3.84 3.32 2.77
C LEU A 78 2.44 3.92 2.56
N VAL A 79 1.72 4.12 3.66
CA VAL A 79 0.31 4.51 3.64
C VAL A 79 0.00 5.45 4.80
N VAL A 80 -0.99 6.33 4.64
CA VAL A 80 -1.49 7.15 5.76
C VAL A 80 -2.46 6.35 6.62
N ASP A 81 -2.52 6.64 7.91
CA ASP A 81 -3.37 5.96 8.90
C ASP A 81 -4.85 5.86 8.52
N GLU A 82 -5.44 6.93 7.98
CA GLU A 82 -6.83 6.95 7.52
C GLU A 82 -7.09 5.89 6.43
N VAL A 83 -6.19 5.81 5.44
CA VAL A 83 -6.27 4.84 4.35
C VAL A 83 -6.01 3.43 4.87
N PHE A 84 -5.04 3.25 5.76
CA PHE A 84 -4.76 1.96 6.39
C PHE A 84 -5.97 1.42 7.17
N ALA A 85 -6.65 2.28 7.94
CA ALA A 85 -7.84 1.90 8.67
C ALA A 85 -8.97 1.42 7.74
N LEU A 86 -9.12 2.05 6.57
CA LEU A 86 -10.10 1.66 5.57
C LEU A 86 -9.73 0.32 4.90
N LEU A 87 -8.46 0.13 4.52
CA LEU A 87 -7.94 -1.14 3.99
C LEU A 87 -8.24 -2.31 4.93
N VAL A 88 -7.88 -2.16 6.20
CA VAL A 88 -8.09 -3.20 7.23
C VAL A 88 -9.58 -3.48 7.42
N ARG A 89 -10.42 -2.45 7.47
CA ARG A 89 -11.86 -2.59 7.64
C ARG A 89 -12.48 -3.36 6.47
N ASN A 90 -12.14 -3.00 5.24
CA ASN A 90 -12.67 -3.63 4.03
C ASN A 90 -12.24 -5.09 3.94
N ARG A 91 -10.94 -5.38 4.10
CA ARG A 91 -10.41 -6.76 4.09
C ARG A 91 -11.06 -7.64 5.16
N ARG A 92 -11.29 -7.11 6.37
CA ARG A 92 -12.00 -7.85 7.44
C ARG A 92 -13.46 -8.13 7.09
N ALA A 93 -14.15 -7.19 6.43
CA ALA A 93 -15.54 -7.37 6.01
C ALA A 93 -15.68 -8.38 4.85
N GLU A 94 -14.68 -8.45 3.97
CA GLU A 94 -14.60 -9.40 2.85
C GLU A 94 -14.14 -10.79 3.28
N TYR A 95 -13.42 -10.92 4.40
CA TYR A 95 -12.87 -12.18 4.86
C TYR A 95 -13.97 -13.24 5.05
N ARG A 96 -13.81 -14.40 4.41
CA ARG A 96 -14.68 -15.58 4.52
C ARG A 96 -13.95 -16.84 4.99
N GLY A 97 -12.66 -16.72 5.31
CA GLY A 97 -11.84 -17.83 5.77
C GLY A 97 -12.17 -18.28 7.19
N ALA A 98 -11.60 -19.43 7.58
CA ALA A 98 -11.69 -19.90 8.96
C ALA A 98 -10.91 -18.96 9.89
N ALA A 99 -11.41 -18.74 11.11
CA ALA A 99 -10.66 -18.00 12.11
C ALA A 99 -9.29 -18.66 12.33
N SER A 100 -8.21 -17.95 12.02
CA SER A 100 -6.86 -18.45 12.27
C SER A 100 -6.43 -18.16 13.70
N HIS A 101 -5.66 -19.08 14.26
CA HIS A 101 -5.12 -18.94 15.61
C HIS A 101 -3.94 -17.95 15.57
N PRO A 102 -3.88 -16.98 16.50
CA PRO A 102 -2.74 -16.06 16.58
C PRO A 102 -1.44 -16.85 16.74
N THR A 103 -0.48 -16.63 15.86
CA THR A 103 0.88 -17.14 16.02
C THR A 103 1.72 -16.15 16.83
N PRO A 104 2.65 -16.62 17.66
CA PRO A 104 3.57 -15.74 18.38
C PRO A 104 4.38 -14.87 17.40
N ILE A 105 4.57 -13.61 17.78
CA ILE A 105 5.40 -12.65 17.03
C ILE A 105 6.87 -12.96 17.30
N ASN A 106 7.69 -12.96 16.24
CA ASN A 106 9.14 -13.00 16.41
C ASN A 106 9.62 -11.67 17.05
N PRO A 107 10.18 -11.68 18.27
CA PRO A 107 10.62 -10.46 18.94
C PRO A 107 11.69 -9.67 18.17
N GLU A 108 12.46 -10.31 17.30
CA GLU A 108 13.47 -9.64 16.47
C GLU A 108 12.84 -8.62 15.50
N LEU A 109 11.60 -8.86 15.07
CA LEU A 109 10.87 -7.92 14.22
C LEU A 109 10.59 -6.59 14.93
N LEU A 110 10.46 -6.61 16.27
CA LEU A 110 10.24 -5.40 17.08
C LEU A 110 11.52 -4.57 17.30
N ALA A 111 12.69 -5.15 17.03
CA ALA A 111 13.97 -4.47 17.23
C ALA A 111 14.34 -3.53 16.06
N THR A 112 13.80 -3.78 14.87
CA THR A 112 14.15 -3.04 13.66
C THR A 112 13.35 -1.76 13.59
N ARG A 113 14.00 -0.60 13.72
CA ARG A 113 13.35 0.71 13.60
C ARG A 113 13.76 1.42 12.33
N VAL A 114 12.80 1.99 11.62
CA VAL A 114 13.05 2.86 10.46
C VAL A 114 12.65 4.32 10.77
N PRO A 115 13.34 5.32 10.18
CA PRO A 115 12.91 6.71 10.28
C PRO A 115 11.72 6.95 9.35
N CYS A 116 10.76 7.78 9.79
CA CYS A 116 9.66 8.22 8.97
C CYS A 116 10.19 8.96 7.73
N PRO A 117 9.79 8.59 6.50
CA PRO A 117 10.33 9.20 5.29
C PRO A 117 9.82 10.63 5.07
N VAL A 118 8.72 11.01 5.73
CA VAL A 118 8.10 12.34 5.65
C VAL A 118 8.70 13.29 6.70
N CYS A 119 8.58 12.95 7.98
CA CYS A 119 8.95 13.86 9.07
C CYS A 119 10.30 13.54 9.75
N ARG A 120 10.93 12.41 9.39
CA ARG A 120 12.22 11.89 9.91
C ARG A 120 12.24 11.49 11.39
N CYS A 121 11.11 11.56 12.09
CA CYS A 121 11.01 11.00 13.44
C CYS A 121 11.14 9.46 13.40
N ALA A 122 11.66 8.87 14.47
CA ALA A 122 11.69 7.42 14.62
C ALA A 122 10.25 6.87 14.62
N MET A 123 10.01 5.82 13.83
CA MET A 123 8.73 5.13 13.84
C MET A 123 8.66 4.15 15.02
N GLU A 124 7.46 3.93 15.52
CA GLU A 124 7.15 2.97 16.56
C GLU A 124 6.79 1.64 15.91
N VAL A 125 7.50 0.58 16.32
CA VAL A 125 7.25 -0.78 15.84
C VAL A 125 6.32 -1.47 16.82
N HIS A 126 5.21 -2.01 16.33
CA HIS A 126 4.28 -2.71 17.20
C HIS A 126 3.56 -3.86 16.48
N PRO A 127 3.10 -4.87 17.23
CA PRO A 127 2.19 -5.88 16.72
C PRO A 127 0.99 -5.28 16.00
N PHE A 128 0.68 -5.80 14.82
CA PHE A 128 -0.64 -5.64 14.25
C PHE A 128 -1.51 -6.76 14.81
N TYR A 129 -2.36 -6.43 15.79
CA TYR A 129 -3.23 -7.36 16.53
C TYR A 129 -4.37 -7.96 15.67
N GLY A 130 -4.05 -8.44 14.47
CA GLY A 130 -4.85 -9.37 13.68
C GLY A 130 -4.48 -10.82 13.99
N PRO A 131 -5.02 -11.78 13.23
CA PRO A 131 -4.77 -13.20 13.50
C PRO A 131 -3.41 -13.70 12.95
N GLY A 132 -2.59 -12.79 12.41
CA GLY A 132 -1.20 -13.04 12.00
C GLY A 132 -0.19 -12.58 13.06
N ASN A 133 1.09 -12.70 12.72
CA ASN A 133 2.23 -12.36 13.58
C ASN A 133 3.04 -11.17 13.04
N VAL A 134 2.40 -10.31 12.25
CA VAL A 134 3.05 -9.18 11.58
C VAL A 134 3.21 -7.99 12.53
N VAL A 135 4.31 -7.28 12.37
CA VAL A 135 4.55 -5.98 13.01
C VAL A 135 4.39 -4.88 11.97
N ILE A 136 3.98 -3.70 12.42
CA ILE A 136 3.93 -2.50 11.58
C ILE A 136 4.71 -1.38 12.25
N ASP A 137 5.26 -0.52 11.42
CA ASP A 137 5.89 0.72 11.84
C ASP A 137 4.87 1.86 11.69
N SER A 138 4.63 2.64 12.73
CA SER A 138 3.76 3.81 12.69
C SER A 138 4.48 5.08 13.15
N CYS A 139 4.18 6.21 12.51
CA CYS A 139 4.73 7.50 12.88
C CYS A 139 3.73 8.30 13.69
N CYS A 140 3.98 8.44 15.00
CA CYS A 140 3.12 9.20 15.92
C CYS A 140 3.02 10.71 15.61
N ARG A 141 3.89 11.25 14.75
CA ARG A 141 3.90 12.68 14.39
C ARG A 141 3.05 13.03 13.18
N CYS A 142 3.01 12.16 12.17
CA CYS A 142 2.39 12.47 10.88
C CYS A 142 1.45 11.37 10.35
N GLY A 143 1.19 10.32 11.13
CA GLY A 143 0.21 9.28 10.77
C GLY A 143 0.67 8.33 9.67
N MET A 144 1.92 8.42 9.19
CA MET A 144 2.44 7.47 8.20
C MET A 144 2.62 6.09 8.83
N ILE A 145 2.19 5.06 8.11
CA ILE A 145 2.35 3.65 8.44
C ILE A 145 3.20 3.00 7.35
N TRP A 146 4.21 2.23 7.76
CA TRP A 146 5.05 1.44 6.88
C TRP A 146 4.76 -0.04 7.10
N LEU A 147 4.46 -0.72 6.00
CA LEU A 147 4.20 -2.16 5.91
C LEU A 147 5.37 -2.80 5.17
N ASP A 148 6.13 -3.62 5.89
CA ASP A 148 7.31 -4.28 5.38
C ASP A 148 6.95 -5.61 4.72
N CYS A 149 7.62 -5.97 3.63
CA CYS A 149 7.41 -7.23 2.89
C CYS A 149 8.60 -8.20 3.09
N ARG A 150 9.17 -8.26 4.30
CA ARG A 150 10.35 -9.10 4.58
C ARG A 150 10.00 -10.44 5.20
#